data_AF-A0A369UYW2-F1
#
_entry.id   AF-A0A369UYW2-F1
#
_cell.length_a   1.000
_cell.length_b   1.000
_cell.length_c   1.000
_cell.angle_alpha   90.00
_cell.angle_beta   90.00
_cell.angle_gamma   90.00
#
_symmetry.space_group_name_H-M   'P 1'
#
loop_
_entity.id
_entity.type
_entity.pdbx_description
1 polymer ?
#
loop_
_entity_poly.entity_id
_entity_poly.type
_entity_poly.pdbx_seq_one_letter_code
_entity_poly.pdbx_strand_id
1 'polypeptide(L)'
;MATKAEPVGSDQAGKPGVQEVITNIPNVGEVKAYFQVSTVDDFDGKTTEDVQTLRLTVPQEKEQEVVATDENGEVLKNEDGSDKLTTEKVWAYPALEIDLGKASREKLLKALEPFVSKARESKTQPVATQTTFTVSKSTSPHDLNAIRSWAKNAGHEVADKGRIAAKVIEAYYTSTGKPNPEKG
;
A
#
# COMPACT_ATOMS: atom_id res chain seq x y z
N MET A 1 -4.06 -3.31 8.65
CA MET A 1 -4.54 -4.38 9.54
C MET A 1 -4.00 -4.19 10.93
N ALA A 2 -4.76 -3.48 11.77
CA ALA A 2 -4.51 -3.44 13.21
C ALA A 2 -4.65 -4.85 13.80
N THR A 3 -3.55 -5.39 14.32
CA THR A 3 -3.51 -6.73 14.94
C THR A 3 -3.23 -6.62 16.43
N LYS A 4 -4.08 -7.25 17.24
CA LYS A 4 -3.83 -7.46 18.67
C LYS A 4 -3.22 -8.84 18.87
N ALA A 5 -2.23 -8.96 19.76
CA ALA A 5 -1.62 -10.23 20.14
C ALA A 5 -1.77 -10.44 21.64
N GLU A 6 -2.42 -11.52 22.05
CA GLU A 6 -2.56 -11.92 23.46
C GLU A 6 -1.82 -13.23 23.72
N PRO A 7 -0.99 -13.33 24.77
CA PRO A 7 -0.29 -14.56 25.09
C PRO A 7 -1.29 -15.65 25.48
N VAL A 8 -1.13 -16.84 24.91
CA VAL A 8 -1.95 -18.02 25.21
C VAL A 8 -1.08 -19.20 25.62
N GLY A 9 -1.70 -20.18 26.28
CA GLY A 9 -1.04 -21.42 26.68
C GLY A 9 -0.68 -22.31 25.50
N SER A 10 0.25 -23.24 25.73
CA SER A 10 0.69 -24.23 24.73
C SER A 10 -0.40 -25.23 24.34
N ASP A 11 -1.44 -25.38 25.16
CA ASP A 11 -2.64 -26.15 24.87
C ASP A 11 -3.47 -25.56 23.70
N GLN A 12 -3.23 -24.29 23.36
CA GLN A 12 -3.87 -23.61 22.23
C GLN A 12 -3.04 -23.67 20.95
N ALA A 13 -1.88 -24.35 20.97
CA ALA A 13 -1.01 -24.49 19.81
C ALA A 13 -1.76 -25.09 18.61
N GLY A 14 -1.58 -24.49 17.43
CA GLY A 14 -2.20 -24.94 16.18
C GLY A 14 -3.67 -24.55 16.00
N LYS A 15 -4.28 -23.83 16.95
CA LYS A 15 -5.64 -23.26 16.77
C LYS A 15 -5.62 -22.06 15.80
N PRO A 16 -6.72 -21.79 15.09
CA PRO A 16 -6.82 -20.62 14.21
C PRO A 16 -6.46 -19.32 14.92
N GLY A 17 -5.60 -18.51 14.29
CA GLY A 17 -5.12 -17.24 14.85
C GLY A 17 -4.05 -17.38 15.92
N VAL A 18 -3.69 -18.58 16.38
CA VAL A 18 -2.56 -18.76 17.31
C VAL A 18 -1.26 -18.87 16.54
N GLN A 19 -0.32 -17.96 16.81
CA GLN A 19 1.03 -17.98 16.27
C GLN A 19 2.03 -18.49 17.31
N GLU A 20 2.88 -19.42 16.89
CA GLU A 20 4.05 -19.86 17.65
C GLU A 20 5.20 -18.89 17.40
N VAL A 21 5.73 -18.31 18.47
CA VAL A 21 6.92 -17.45 18.45
C VAL A 21 8.01 -18.14 19.24
N ILE A 22 9.10 -18.45 18.55
CA ILE A 22 10.29 -19.03 19.15
C ILE A 22 11.21 -17.87 19.55
N THR A 23 11.53 -17.78 20.84
CA THR A 23 12.43 -16.75 21.38
C THR A 23 13.54 -17.39 22.21
N ASN A 24 14.75 -16.83 22.12
CA ASN A 24 15.87 -17.27 22.93
C ASN A 24 16.02 -16.38 24.16
N ILE A 25 15.85 -16.97 25.35
CA ILE A 25 15.99 -16.26 26.62
C ILE A 25 17.39 -16.55 27.18
N PRO A 26 18.23 -15.53 27.46
CA PRO A 26 19.57 -15.74 28.01
C PRO A 26 19.54 -16.61 29.28
N ASN A 27 20.46 -17.58 29.36
CA ASN A 27 20.58 -18.57 30.45
C ASN A 27 19.40 -19.56 30.61
N VAL A 28 18.38 -19.49 29.75
CA VAL A 28 17.23 -20.41 29.74
C VAL A 28 17.21 -21.24 28.45
N GLY A 29 17.64 -20.66 27.32
CA GLY A 29 17.64 -21.29 26.01
C GLY A 29 16.41 -20.92 25.19
N GLU A 30 16.09 -21.76 24.21
CA GLU A 30 14.98 -21.56 23.28
C GLU A 30 13.64 -21.88 23.95
N VAL A 31 12.72 -20.91 23.94
CA VAL A 31 11.39 -21.02 24.53
C VAL A 31 10.34 -20.76 23.47
N LYS A 32 9.30 -21.60 23.45
CA LYS A 32 8.11 -21.43 22.61
C LYS A 32 7.05 -20.64 23.36
N ALA A 33 6.66 -19.50 22.81
CA ALA A 33 5.52 -18.73 23.26
C ALA A 33 4.41 -18.79 22.19
N TYR A 34 3.17 -18.75 22.62
CA TYR A 34 2.02 -18.78 21.72
C TYR A 34 1.22 -17.50 21.91
N PHE A 35 0.80 -16.89 20.81
CA PHE A 35 0.02 -15.65 20.83
C PHE A 35 -1.24 -15.82 19.99
N GLN A 36 -2.41 -15.56 20.57
CA GLN A 36 -3.63 -15.36 19.80
C GLN A 36 -3.52 -14.01 19.11
N VAL A 37 -3.27 -14.04 17.81
CA VAL A 37 -3.34 -12.88 16.92
C VAL A 37 -4.76 -12.74 16.45
N SER A 38 -5.29 -11.53 16.60
CA SER A 38 -6.65 -11.22 16.23
C SER A 38 -6.73 -9.85 15.58
N THR A 39 -7.61 -9.73 14.59
CA THR A 39 -7.80 -8.47 13.86
C THR A 39 -8.81 -7.59 14.57
N VAL A 40 -8.53 -6.30 14.64
CA VAL A 40 -9.37 -5.31 15.32
C VAL A 40 -10.06 -4.43 14.27
N ASP A 41 -11.36 -4.19 14.48
CA ASP A 41 -12.13 -3.19 13.75
C ASP A 41 -11.71 -1.78 14.24
N ASP A 42 -11.21 -0.94 13.33
CA ASP A 42 -10.73 0.41 13.63
C ASP A 42 -11.85 1.36 14.06
N PHE A 43 -13.10 1.09 13.71
CA PHE A 43 -14.24 1.95 14.01
C PHE A 43 -14.83 1.69 15.38
N ASP A 44 -15.02 0.43 15.77
CA ASP A 44 -15.61 0.07 17.07
C ASP A 44 -14.63 -0.56 18.07
N GLY A 45 -13.38 -0.78 17.66
CA GLY A 45 -12.31 -1.33 18.49
C GLY A 45 -12.48 -2.81 18.82
N LYS A 46 -13.46 -3.51 18.25
CA LYS A 46 -13.73 -4.91 18.58
C LYS A 46 -12.89 -5.84 17.73
N THR A 47 -12.39 -6.88 18.38
CA THR A 47 -11.76 -7.99 17.69
C THR A 47 -12.78 -8.80 16.91
N THR A 48 -12.56 -8.99 15.60
CA THR A 48 -13.42 -9.83 14.76
C THR A 48 -12.59 -10.64 13.77
N GLU A 49 -13.10 -11.79 13.31
CA GLU A 49 -12.38 -12.65 12.34
C GLU A 49 -12.56 -12.20 10.87
N ASP A 50 -13.64 -11.46 10.55
CA ASP A 50 -13.93 -10.93 9.19
C ASP A 50 -13.62 -9.43 9.10
N VAL A 51 -12.45 -9.01 9.58
CA VAL A 51 -11.97 -7.64 9.37
C VAL A 51 -11.42 -7.50 7.96
N GLN A 52 -11.93 -6.52 7.22
CA GLN A 52 -11.48 -6.19 5.87
C GLN A 52 -10.99 -4.75 5.80
N THR A 53 -9.83 -4.54 5.17
CA THR A 53 -9.30 -3.21 4.87
C THR A 53 -10.08 -2.59 3.72
N LEU A 54 -10.71 -1.45 3.97
CA LEU A 54 -11.37 -0.63 2.96
C LEU A 54 -10.50 0.58 2.64
N ARG A 55 -10.29 0.83 1.35
CA ARG A 55 -9.65 2.05 0.84
C ARG A 55 -10.70 3.09 0.52
N LEU A 56 -10.47 4.31 1.00
CA LEU A 56 -11.41 5.42 0.84
C LEU A 56 -10.68 6.63 0.25
N THR A 57 -11.35 7.32 -0.66
CA THR A 57 -10.95 8.66 -1.11
C THR A 57 -12.14 9.57 -0.88
N VAL A 58 -12.10 10.30 0.23
CA VAL A 58 -13.23 11.14 0.69
C VAL A 58 -12.82 12.60 0.57
N PRO A 59 -13.64 13.47 -0.05
CA PRO A 59 -13.38 14.90 -0.04
C PRO A 59 -13.37 15.43 1.40
N GLN A 60 -12.31 16.13 1.77
CA GLN A 60 -12.16 16.79 3.06
C GLN A 60 -11.87 18.27 2.82
N GLU A 61 -12.63 19.14 3.47
CA GLU A 61 -12.29 20.56 3.56
C GLU A 61 -11.07 20.70 4.47
N LYS A 62 -10.00 21.29 3.95
CA LYS A 62 -8.77 21.56 4.69
C LYS A 62 -8.44 23.04 4.61
N GLU A 63 -7.89 23.56 5.68
CA GLU A 63 -7.29 24.88 5.71
C GLU A 63 -5.82 24.76 5.26
N GLN A 64 -5.45 25.53 4.24
CA GLN A 64 -4.10 25.62 3.74
C GLN A 64 -3.60 27.05 3.90
N GLU A 65 -2.42 27.18 4.48
CA GLU A 65 -1.72 28.44 4.56
C GLU A 65 -1.12 28.78 3.20
N VAL A 66 -1.53 29.91 2.64
CA VAL A 66 -1.10 30.41 1.34
C VAL A 66 -0.54 31.81 1.50
N VAL A 67 0.35 32.18 0.59
CA VAL A 67 0.90 33.54 0.56
C VAL A 67 -0.20 34.50 0.13
N ALA A 68 -0.47 35.50 0.96
CA ALA A 68 -1.45 36.53 0.70
C ALA A 68 -0.99 37.32 -0.53
N THR A 69 -1.87 37.42 -1.52
CA THR A 69 -1.59 38.01 -2.82
C THR A 69 -2.63 39.08 -3.11
N ASP A 70 -2.23 40.17 -3.77
CA ASP A 70 -3.17 41.23 -4.20
C ASP A 70 -3.95 40.85 -5.47
N GLU A 71 -4.79 41.77 -5.96
CA GLU A 71 -5.61 41.57 -7.17
C GLU A 71 -4.78 41.39 -8.46
N ASN A 72 -3.49 41.71 -8.42
CA ASN A 72 -2.56 41.64 -9.56
C ASN A 72 -1.62 40.42 -9.49
N GLY A 73 -1.64 39.66 -8.40
CA GLY A 73 -0.74 38.52 -8.20
C GLY A 73 0.54 38.84 -7.42
N GLU A 74 0.66 40.02 -6.80
CA GLU A 74 1.83 40.39 -6.00
C GLU A 74 1.73 39.92 -4.55
N VAL A 75 2.82 39.34 -4.05
CA VAL A 75 2.94 38.85 -2.67
C VAL A 75 2.91 40.02 -1.68
N LEU A 76 1.93 40.00 -0.78
CA LEU A 76 1.86 40.91 0.35
C LEU A 76 2.95 40.54 1.37
N LYS A 77 3.62 41.56 1.90
CA LYS A 77 4.69 41.42 2.88
C LYS A 77 4.26 41.92 4.25
N ASN A 78 4.78 41.32 5.31
CA ASN A 78 4.68 41.83 6.67
C ASN A 78 5.69 42.96 6.90
N GLU A 79 5.59 43.66 8.03
CA GLU A 79 6.50 44.77 8.39
C GLU A 79 7.98 44.35 8.51
N ASP A 80 8.23 43.07 8.79
CA ASP A 80 9.57 42.48 8.86
C ASP A 80 10.12 42.04 7.49
N GLY A 81 9.38 42.25 6.40
CA GLY A 81 9.74 41.84 5.04
C GLY A 81 9.50 40.36 4.73
N SER A 82 8.91 39.59 5.65
CA SER A 82 8.46 38.22 5.40
C SER A 82 7.19 38.20 4.54
N ASP A 83 6.94 37.07 3.87
CA ASP A 83 5.72 36.86 3.10
C ASP A 83 4.53 36.77 4.07
N LYS A 84 3.49 37.56 3.80
CA LYS A 84 2.26 37.53 4.57
C LYS A 84 1.51 36.26 4.24
N LEU A 85 1.13 35.50 5.27
CA LEU A 85 0.37 34.26 5.11
C LEU A 85 -1.10 34.51 5.44
N THR A 86 -1.98 33.84 4.68
CA THR A 86 -3.43 33.81 4.91
C THR A 86 -3.92 32.37 4.79
N THR A 87 -5.07 32.08 5.40
CA THR A 87 -5.68 30.75 5.35
C THR A 87 -6.72 30.69 4.24
N GLU A 88 -6.61 29.71 3.36
CA GLU A 88 -7.63 29.38 2.37
C GLU A 88 -8.22 27.98 2.65
N LYS A 89 -9.52 27.81 2.40
CA LYS A 89 -10.21 26.52 2.48
C LYS A 89 -10.15 25.81 1.14
N VAL A 90 -9.52 24.65 1.11
CA VAL A 90 -9.35 23.81 -0.08
C VAL A 90 -9.99 22.44 0.10
N TRP A 91 -10.40 21.83 -1.01
CA TRP A 91 -10.84 20.43 -1.01
C TRP A 91 -9.64 19.51 -1.22
N ALA A 92 -9.41 18.60 -0.28
CA ALA A 92 -8.41 17.54 -0.36
C ALA A 92 -9.08 16.17 -0.55
N TYR A 93 -8.36 15.27 -1.23
CA TYR A 93 -8.82 13.91 -1.51
C TYR A 93 -7.76 12.89 -1.07
N PRO A 94 -7.51 12.75 0.24
CA PRO A 94 -6.50 11.82 0.74
C PRO A 94 -6.87 10.37 0.42
N ALA A 95 -5.87 9.56 0.11
CA ALA A 95 -6.00 8.11 0.09
C ALA A 95 -5.95 7.60 1.54
N LEU A 96 -7.07 7.07 2.03
CA LEU A 96 -7.24 6.57 3.39
C LEU A 96 -7.49 5.06 3.36
N GLU A 97 -7.14 4.40 4.45
CA GLU A 97 -7.43 2.99 4.72
C GLU A 97 -8.10 2.87 6.08
N ILE A 98 -9.05 1.94 6.21
CA ILE A 98 -9.71 1.60 7.47
C ILE A 98 -10.01 0.10 7.52
N ASP A 99 -9.68 -0.57 8.61
CA ASP A 99 -9.95 -1.97 8.84
C ASP A 99 -11.30 -2.15 9.53
N LEU A 100 -12.30 -2.72 8.86
CA LEU A 100 -13.66 -2.87 9.41
C LEU A 100 -14.12 -4.33 9.45
N GLY A 101 -14.70 -4.73 10.58
CA GLY A 101 -15.50 -5.93 10.69
C GLY A 101 -16.84 -5.80 9.95
N LYS A 102 -17.51 -6.94 9.74
CA LYS A 102 -18.77 -7.02 8.98
C LYS A 102 -19.82 -5.97 9.38
N ALA A 103 -20.07 -5.80 10.68
CA ALA A 103 -21.08 -4.88 11.17
C ALA A 103 -20.75 -3.40 10.90
N SER A 104 -19.50 -2.99 11.10
CA SER A 104 -19.06 -1.61 10.82
C SER A 104 -19.00 -1.32 9.33
N ARG A 105 -18.60 -2.31 8.52
CA ARG A 105 -18.66 -2.24 7.06
C ARG A 105 -20.10 -2.03 6.57
N GLU A 106 -21.07 -2.79 7.08
CA GLU A 106 -22.49 -2.62 6.72
C GLU A 106 -23.01 -1.23 7.09
N LYS A 107 -22.62 -0.69 8.25
CA LYS A 107 -22.95 0.69 8.64
C LYS A 107 -22.39 1.71 7.66
N LEU A 108 -21.12 1.57 7.27
CA LEU A 108 -20.48 2.47 6.31
C LEU A 108 -21.19 2.43 4.95
N LEU A 109 -21.44 1.24 4.42
CA LEU A 109 -22.12 1.08 3.13
C LEU A 109 -23.53 1.69 3.12
N LYS A 110 -24.29 1.45 4.19
CA LYS A 110 -25.63 2.03 4.35
C LYS A 110 -25.61 3.56 4.47
N ALA A 111 -24.60 4.13 5.14
CA ALA A 111 -24.44 5.58 5.23
C ALA A 111 -24.11 6.22 3.88
N LEU A 112 -23.40 5.50 3.00
CA LEU A 112 -23.01 5.97 1.68
C LEU A 112 -24.08 5.76 0.60
N GLU A 113 -25.01 4.82 0.81
CA GLU A 113 -26.10 4.46 -0.11
C GLU A 113 -26.85 5.65 -0.75
N PRO A 114 -27.30 6.69 -0.02
CA PRO A 114 -28.02 7.82 -0.63
C PRO A 114 -27.15 8.63 -1.60
N PHE A 115 -25.83 8.66 -1.40
CA PHE A 115 -24.90 9.37 -2.28
C PHE A 115 -24.51 8.52 -3.48
N VAL A 116 -24.18 7.25 -3.24
CA VAL A 116 -23.77 6.29 -4.29
C VAL A 116 -24.90 6.07 -5.29
N SER A 117 -26.15 5.97 -4.82
CA SER A 117 -27.33 5.78 -5.70
C SER A 117 -27.60 6.95 -6.67
N LYS A 118 -27.06 8.13 -6.38
CA LYS A 118 -27.15 9.32 -7.25
C LYS A 118 -25.84 9.65 -7.96
N ALA A 119 -24.76 8.95 -7.62
CA ALA A 119 -23.46 9.13 -8.25
C ALA A 119 -23.45 8.56 -9.66
N ARG A 120 -22.52 9.07 -10.48
CA ARG A 120 -22.21 8.54 -11.80
C ARG A 120 -20.79 8.00 -11.82
N GLU A 121 -20.51 7.04 -12.70
CA GLU A 121 -19.16 6.56 -12.92
C GLU A 121 -18.25 7.72 -13.39
N SER A 122 -17.08 7.83 -12.76
CA SER A 122 -16.06 8.79 -13.16
C SER A 122 -15.34 8.30 -14.42
N LYS A 123 -15.00 9.23 -15.32
CA LYS A 123 -14.15 8.94 -16.50
C LYS A 123 -12.65 8.88 -16.15
N THR A 124 -12.28 9.26 -14.94
CA THR A 124 -10.90 9.18 -14.46
C THR A 124 -10.59 7.72 -14.11
N GLN A 125 -9.49 7.20 -14.67
CA GLN A 125 -9.01 5.84 -14.42
C GLN A 125 -9.08 5.49 -12.93
N PRO A 126 -9.61 4.32 -12.55
CA PRO A 126 -9.73 3.93 -11.16
C PRO A 126 -8.34 3.93 -10.51
N VAL A 127 -8.24 4.49 -9.30
CA VAL A 127 -7.21 4.05 -8.35
C VAL A 127 -7.36 2.54 -8.29
N ALA A 128 -6.32 1.82 -8.72
CA ALA A 128 -6.37 0.38 -8.96
C ALA A 128 -7.19 -0.33 -7.88
N THR A 129 -8.40 -0.74 -8.24
CA THR A 129 -9.18 -1.69 -7.47
C THR A 129 -8.40 -2.99 -7.53
N GLN A 130 -7.47 -3.18 -6.58
CA GLN A 130 -6.94 -4.50 -6.29
C GLN A 130 -8.09 -5.27 -5.65
N THR A 131 -8.96 -5.81 -6.51
CA THR A 131 -9.71 -7.01 -6.19
C THR A 131 -8.72 -7.99 -5.59
N THR A 132 -9.06 -8.52 -4.43
CA THR A 132 -8.33 -9.58 -3.72
C THR A 132 -8.01 -10.75 -4.65
N PHE A 133 -6.85 -10.71 -5.28
CA PHE A 133 -6.21 -11.86 -5.91
C PHE A 133 -4.70 -11.67 -5.80
N THR A 134 -4.11 -12.55 -5.00
CA THR A 134 -2.74 -13.08 -5.07
C THR A 134 -1.60 -12.12 -5.45
N VAL A 135 -0.64 -12.05 -4.54
CA VAL A 135 0.72 -11.57 -4.79
C VAL A 135 1.21 -12.04 -6.16
N SER A 136 1.33 -11.12 -7.09
CA SER A 136 2.32 -11.22 -8.16
C SER A 136 2.86 -9.83 -8.41
N LYS A 137 3.69 -9.38 -7.46
CA LYS A 137 4.78 -8.48 -7.78
C LYS A 137 5.66 -9.24 -8.79
N SER A 138 5.33 -9.15 -10.07
CA SER A 138 6.28 -9.49 -11.14
C SER A 138 7.33 -8.40 -11.20
N THR A 139 8.08 -8.20 -10.11
CA THR A 139 9.47 -7.80 -10.23
C THR A 139 10.14 -8.94 -10.95
N SER A 140 10.37 -8.79 -12.26
CA SER A 140 11.22 -9.74 -12.97
C SER A 140 12.50 -9.92 -12.15
N PRO A 141 12.93 -11.15 -11.86
CA PRO A 141 14.17 -11.42 -11.10
C PRO A 141 15.43 -10.97 -11.86
N HIS A 142 15.26 -10.39 -13.05
CA HIS A 142 16.30 -9.95 -13.93
C HIS A 142 16.54 -8.45 -13.81
N ASP A 143 17.80 -8.05 -13.92
CA ASP A 143 18.16 -6.66 -14.19
C ASP A 143 17.83 -6.32 -15.65
N LEU A 144 16.59 -5.90 -15.89
CA LEU A 144 16.10 -5.56 -17.22
C LEU A 144 16.86 -4.38 -17.86
N ASN A 145 17.45 -3.48 -17.06
CA ASN A 145 18.23 -2.37 -17.60
C ASN A 145 19.58 -2.84 -18.13
N ALA A 146 20.26 -3.74 -17.40
CA ALA A 146 21.49 -4.37 -17.87
C ALA A 146 21.24 -5.21 -19.13
N ILE A 147 20.16 -6.00 -19.16
CA ILE A 147 19.79 -6.83 -20.32
C ILE A 147 19.47 -5.96 -21.54
N ARG A 148 18.73 -4.85 -21.39
CA ARG A 148 18.46 -3.93 -22.51
C ARG A 148 19.74 -3.29 -23.04
N SER A 149 20.63 -2.88 -22.15
CA SER A 149 21.89 -2.24 -22.53
C SER A 149 22.79 -3.19 -23.30
N TRP A 150 22.91 -4.44 -22.83
CA TRP A 150 23.62 -5.49 -23.57
C TRP A 150 22.92 -5.82 -24.89
N ALA A 151 21.60 -5.99 -24.89
CA ALA A 151 20.82 -6.35 -26.08
C ALA A 151 20.99 -5.31 -27.20
N LYS A 152 20.90 -4.01 -26.89
CA LYS A 152 21.14 -2.93 -27.85
C LYS A 152 22.55 -2.99 -28.44
N ASN A 153 23.57 -3.25 -27.62
CA ASN A 153 24.96 -3.38 -28.09
C ASN A 153 25.21 -4.67 -28.88
N ALA A 154 24.51 -5.75 -28.55
CA ALA A 154 24.58 -7.05 -29.24
C ALA A 154 23.70 -7.12 -30.50
N GLY A 155 23.02 -6.03 -30.88
CA GLY A 155 22.17 -5.97 -32.07
C GLY A 155 20.80 -6.66 -31.93
N HIS A 156 20.35 -6.91 -30.70
CA HIS A 156 19.02 -7.45 -30.42
C HIS A 156 17.98 -6.33 -30.30
N GLU A 157 16.83 -6.50 -30.96
CA GLU A 157 15.70 -5.58 -30.89
C GLU A 157 14.96 -5.72 -29.55
N VAL A 158 14.97 -4.66 -28.75
CA VAL A 158 14.30 -4.60 -27.44
C VAL A 158 13.60 -3.25 -27.26
N ALA A 159 12.40 -3.28 -26.67
CA ALA A 159 11.68 -2.05 -26.33
C ALA A 159 12.36 -1.30 -25.17
N ASP A 160 12.26 0.03 -25.17
CA ASP A 160 12.85 0.90 -24.12
C ASP A 160 12.24 0.66 -22.74
N LYS A 161 10.99 0.23 -22.68
CA LYS A 161 10.25 -0.10 -21.45
C LYS A 161 9.44 -1.38 -21.66
N GLY A 162 9.17 -2.08 -20.56
CA GLY A 162 8.34 -3.30 -20.55
C GLY A 162 9.14 -4.61 -20.60
N ARG A 163 8.44 -5.71 -20.87
CA ARG A 163 8.97 -7.06 -20.83
C ARG A 163 9.99 -7.29 -21.95
N ILE A 164 11.08 -7.98 -21.64
CA ILE A 164 12.08 -8.42 -22.61
C ILE A 164 11.74 -9.85 -23.04
N ALA A 165 11.90 -10.16 -24.32
CA ALA A 165 11.68 -11.51 -24.82
C ALA A 165 12.62 -12.52 -24.12
N ALA A 166 12.09 -13.67 -23.72
CA ALA A 166 12.85 -14.71 -23.01
C ALA A 166 14.13 -15.12 -23.73
N LYS A 167 14.10 -15.18 -25.07
CA LYS A 167 15.26 -15.48 -25.91
C LYS A 167 16.44 -14.51 -25.71
N VAL A 168 16.14 -13.22 -25.50
CA VAL A 168 17.17 -12.19 -25.26
C VAL A 168 17.74 -12.31 -23.84
N ILE A 169 16.89 -12.64 -22.87
CA ILE A 169 17.29 -12.90 -21.48
C ILE A 169 18.24 -14.11 -21.42
N GLU A 170 17.91 -15.21 -22.10
CA GLU A 170 18.76 -16.40 -22.18
C GLU A 170 20.09 -16.12 -22.86
N ALA A 171 20.08 -15.39 -23.98
CA ALA A 171 21.29 -15.01 -24.69
C ALA A 171 22.20 -14.12 -23.81
N TYR A 172 21.63 -13.23 -23.01
CA TYR A 172 22.38 -12.42 -22.04
C TYR A 172 23.10 -13.27 -21.00
N TYR A 173 22.41 -14.21 -20.35
CA TYR A 173 23.02 -15.08 -19.34
C TYR A 173 24.06 -16.03 -19.94
N THR A 174 23.79 -16.55 -21.14
CA THR A 174 24.75 -17.38 -21.90
C THR A 174 26.01 -16.58 -22.27
N SER A 175 25.85 -15.33 -22.72
CA SER A 175 26.97 -14.48 -23.13
C SER A 175 27.77 -13.94 -21.95
N THR A 176 27.15 -13.71 -20.79
CA THR A 176 27.80 -13.13 -19.61
C THR A 176 28.30 -14.17 -18.62
N GLY A 177 27.99 -15.46 -18.83
CA GLY A 177 28.36 -16.55 -17.93
C GLY A 177 27.67 -16.50 -16.57
N LYS A 178 26.69 -15.61 -16.39
CA LYS A 178 25.91 -15.49 -15.14
C LYS A 178 24.80 -16.54 -15.13
N PRO A 179 24.48 -17.15 -13.98
CA PRO A 179 23.36 -18.08 -13.89
C PRO A 179 22.04 -17.35 -14.12
N ASN A 180 21.15 -17.94 -14.94
CA ASN A 180 19.80 -17.42 -15.12
C ASN A 180 18.96 -17.79 -13.88
N PRO A 181 18.44 -16.81 -13.11
CA PRO A 181 17.66 -17.08 -11.89
C PRO A 181 16.34 -17.83 -12.15
N GLU A 182 15.87 -17.92 -13.40
CA GLU A 182 14.68 -18.70 -13.76
C GLU A 182 14.99 -20.16 -14.15
N LYS A 183 16.26 -20.51 -14.38
CA LYS A 183 16.69 -21.87 -14.76
C LYS A 183 17.59 -22.54 -13.71
N GLY A 184 17.57 -22.03 -12.48
CA GLY A 184 18.28 -22.57 -11.32
C GLY A 184 17.51 -23.68 -10.63
#